data_AF-A0A833RDM7-F1
#
_entry.id   AF-A0A833RDM7-F1
#
_cell.length_a   1.000
_cell.length_b   1.000
_cell.length_c   1.000
_cell.angle_alpha   90.00
_cell.angle_beta   90.00
_cell.angle_gamma   90.00
#
_symmetry.space_group_name_H-M   'P 1'
#
loop_
_entity.id
_entity.type
_entity.pdbx_description
1 polymer ?
#
loop_
_entity_poly.entity_id
_entity_poly.type
_entity_poly.pdbx_seq_one_letter_code
_entity_poly.pdbx_strand_id
1 'polypeptide(L)'
;MEEAQVFDEMLTVVDSCIARVGWRLRPHSKRHLSNDILALCTGLRSVTLVDYDGVMPELQVNLSRLLYHARQESMILKPLRVMIISDMAYLIHVRGLSELAFSSLQLPHQLHLLDTETDPPRL
;
A
#
# COMPACT_ATOMS: atom_id res chain seq x y z
N MET A 1 -0.67 2.73 23.26
CA MET A 1 -1.93 3.50 23.21
C MET A 1 -1.79 4.72 22.33
N GLU A 2 -0.74 5.52 22.49
CA GLU A 2 -0.49 6.73 21.68
C GLU A 2 -0.28 6.44 20.18
N GLU A 3 0.49 5.41 19.82
CA GLU A 3 0.69 5.03 18.40
C GLU A 3 -0.61 4.57 17.71
N ALA A 4 -1.45 3.80 18.39
CA ALA A 4 -2.72 3.34 17.82
C ALA A 4 -3.62 4.53 17.48
N GLN A 5 -3.69 5.52 18.37
CA GLN A 5 -4.43 6.75 18.15
C GLN A 5 -3.90 7.54 16.95
N VAL A 6 -2.57 7.62 16.80
CA VAL A 6 -1.93 8.28 15.67
C VAL A 6 -2.31 7.63 14.33
N PHE A 7 -2.38 6.29 14.28
CA PHE A 7 -2.84 5.59 13.08
C PHE A 7 -4.35 5.74 12.85
N ASP A 8 -5.18 5.78 13.89
CA ASP A 8 -6.62 6.03 13.76
C ASP A 8 -6.90 7.44 13.20
N GLU A 9 -6.15 8.46 13.67
CA GLU A 9 -6.22 9.82 13.14
C GLU A 9 -5.77 9.87 11.66
N MET A 10 -4.71 9.15 11.32
CA MET A 10 -4.24 9.01 9.93
C MET A 10 -5.30 8.37 9.03
N LEU A 11 -5.98 7.31 9.48
CA LEU A 11 -7.07 6.67 8.74
C LEU A 11 -8.27 7.62 8.58
N THR A 12 -8.53 8.46 9.57
CA THR A 12 -9.58 9.49 9.49
C THR A 12 -9.27 10.55 8.42
N VAL A 13 -8.00 10.94 8.27
CA VAL A 13 -7.53 11.82 7.19
C VAL A 13 -7.72 11.16 5.82
N VAL A 14 -7.36 9.88 5.70
CA VAL A 14 -7.55 9.11 4.45
C VAL A 14 -9.03 9.08 4.07
N ASP A 15 -9.91 8.75 5.01
CA ASP A 15 -11.36 8.70 4.78
C ASP A 15 -11.94 10.05 4.33
N SER A 16 -11.48 11.13 4.96
CA SER A 16 -11.89 12.49 4.59
C SER A 16 -11.40 12.86 3.19
N CYS A 17 -10.18 12.45 2.82
CA CYS A 17 -9.64 12.68 1.48
C CYS A 17 -10.35 11.83 0.41
N ILE A 18 -10.74 10.58 0.71
CA ILE A 18 -11.55 9.75 -0.19
C ILE A 18 -12.85 10.46 -0.54
N ALA A 19 -13.55 10.98 0.48
CA ALA A 19 -14.78 11.75 0.30
C ALA A 19 -14.53 13.01 -0.54
N ARG A 20 -13.43 13.74 -0.28
CA ARG A 20 -13.08 14.97 -1.02
C ARG A 20 -12.78 14.73 -2.50
N VAL A 21 -12.11 13.64 -2.83
CA VAL A 21 -11.82 13.27 -4.23
C VAL A 21 -13.08 12.76 -4.93
N GLY A 22 -14.15 12.47 -4.19
CA GLY A 22 -15.39 11.89 -4.74
C GLY A 22 -15.22 10.43 -5.15
N TRP A 23 -14.23 9.73 -4.59
CA TRP A 23 -13.93 8.36 -4.99
C TRP A 23 -14.92 7.37 -4.36
N ARG A 24 -15.80 6.81 -5.20
CA ARG A 24 -16.86 5.88 -4.79
C ARG A 24 -16.36 4.44 -4.68
N LEU A 25 -15.55 4.17 -3.66
CA LEU A 25 -15.09 2.81 -3.35
C LEU A 25 -16.21 1.96 -2.73
N ARG A 26 -16.26 0.67 -3.09
CA ARG A 26 -17.10 -0.29 -2.36
C ARG A 26 -16.58 -0.47 -0.94
N PRO A 27 -17.42 -0.84 0.04
CA PRO A 27 -16.98 -0.99 1.44
C PRO A 27 -15.77 -1.93 1.61
N HIS A 28 -15.73 -3.02 0.84
CA HIS A 28 -14.62 -3.96 0.83
C HIS A 28 -13.32 -3.30 0.34
N SER A 29 -13.35 -2.67 -0.83
CA SER A 29 -12.20 -2.02 -1.47
C SER A 29 -11.69 -0.83 -0.64
N LYS A 30 -12.59 -0.07 0.00
CA LYS A 30 -12.22 0.98 0.96
C LYS A 30 -11.44 0.40 2.15
N ARG A 31 -11.94 -0.67 2.77
CA ARG A 31 -11.23 -1.35 3.87
C ARG A 31 -9.87 -1.89 3.42
N HIS A 32 -9.80 -2.45 2.21
CA HIS A 32 -8.55 -2.96 1.65
C HIS A 32 -7.50 -1.85 1.50
N LEU A 33 -7.89 -0.70 0.93
CA LEU A 33 -7.05 0.49 0.83
C LEU A 33 -6.57 0.99 2.20
N SER A 34 -7.46 1.08 3.19
CA SER A 34 -7.09 1.48 4.55
C SER A 34 -6.08 0.51 5.18
N ASN A 35 -6.29 -0.80 5.01
CA ASN A 35 -5.37 -1.82 5.51
C ASN A 35 -3.99 -1.75 4.83
N ASP A 36 -3.95 -1.53 3.52
CA ASP A 36 -2.70 -1.36 2.79
C ASP A 36 -1.93 -0.13 3.26
N ILE A 37 -2.61 1.02 3.40
CA ILE A 37 -1.98 2.24 3.93
C ILE A 37 -1.45 2.00 5.35
N LEU A 38 -2.25 1.37 6.22
CA LEU A 38 -1.82 1.04 7.58
C LEU A 38 -0.58 0.12 7.57
N ALA A 39 -0.59 -0.94 6.77
CA ALA A 39 0.52 -1.87 6.65
C ALA A 39 1.80 -1.20 6.14
N LEU A 40 1.68 -0.26 5.20
CA LEU A 40 2.80 0.52 4.68
C LEU A 40 3.35 1.50 5.72
N CYS A 41 2.48 2.22 6.42
CA CYS A 41 2.87 3.23 7.40
C CYS A 41 3.39 2.63 8.72
N THR A 42 3.01 1.39 9.06
CA THR A 42 3.55 0.64 10.19
C THR A 42 4.84 -0.12 9.85
N GLY A 43 5.22 -0.16 8.57
CA GLY A 43 6.39 -0.92 8.09
C GLY A 43 6.17 -2.43 7.97
N LEU A 44 4.95 -2.93 8.20
CA LEU A 44 4.60 -4.34 7.96
C LEU A 44 4.75 -4.74 6.49
N ARG A 45 4.57 -3.77 5.58
CA ARG A 45 4.81 -3.94 4.15
C ARG A 45 5.59 -2.74 3.61
N SER A 46 6.37 -2.97 2.56
CA SER A 46 7.08 -1.91 1.83
C SER A 46 6.39 -1.53 0.51
N VAL A 47 5.59 -2.46 -0.04
CA VAL A 47 4.90 -2.38 -1.32
C VAL A 47 3.57 -3.15 -1.23
N THR A 48 2.52 -2.64 -1.86
CA THR A 48 1.27 -3.38 -2.09
C THR A 48 0.80 -3.19 -3.52
N LEU A 49 0.29 -4.26 -4.15
CA LEU A 49 -0.39 -4.18 -5.43
C LEU A 49 -1.77 -3.57 -5.22
N VAL A 50 -2.12 -2.57 -6.03
CA VAL A 50 -3.40 -1.86 -5.94
C VAL A 50 -4.43 -2.64 -6.73
N ASP A 51 -5.34 -3.30 -6.01
CA ASP A 51 -6.53 -3.95 -6.56
C ASP A 51 -7.75 -3.59 -5.71
N TYR A 52 -8.37 -2.45 -6.04
CA TYR A 52 -9.51 -1.89 -5.31
C TYR A 52 -10.79 -1.87 -6.17
N ASP A 53 -10.97 -2.89 -7.02
CA ASP A 53 -12.10 -3.03 -7.95
C ASP A 53 -12.24 -1.85 -8.94
N GLY A 54 -11.15 -1.12 -9.20
CA GLY A 54 -11.11 0.03 -10.09
C GLY A 54 -10.49 -0.29 -11.44
N VAL A 55 -10.87 0.45 -12.48
CA VAL A 55 -10.30 0.30 -13.83
C VAL A 55 -9.20 1.35 -14.03
N MET A 56 -8.08 0.95 -14.64
CA MET A 56 -7.05 1.89 -15.08
C MET A 56 -7.53 2.69 -16.31
N PRO A 57 -7.28 4.01 -16.41
CA PRO A 57 -6.39 4.82 -15.56
C PRO A 57 -7.10 5.49 -14.37
N GLU A 58 -8.42 5.35 -14.21
CA GLU A 58 -9.19 6.04 -13.18
C GLU A 58 -8.71 5.71 -11.77
N LEU A 59 -8.42 4.43 -11.52
CA LEU A 59 -7.83 3.94 -10.28
C LEU A 59 -6.56 4.72 -9.90
N GLN A 60 -5.63 4.87 -10.83
CA GLN A 60 -4.39 5.63 -10.64
C GLN A 60 -4.67 7.10 -10.37
N VAL A 61 -5.58 7.72 -11.12
CA VAL A 61 -5.91 9.16 -10.96
C VAL A 61 -6.50 9.40 -9.58
N ASN A 62 -7.47 8.60 -9.16
CA ASN A 62 -8.12 8.73 -7.85
C ASN A 62 -7.13 8.46 -6.71
N LEU A 63 -6.29 7.43 -6.82
CA LEU A 63 -5.27 7.14 -5.82
C LEU A 63 -4.21 8.25 -5.73
N SER A 64 -3.78 8.80 -6.87
CA SER A 64 -2.82 9.90 -6.91
C SER A 64 -3.38 11.17 -6.28
N ARG A 65 -4.65 11.52 -6.57
CA ARG A 65 -5.36 12.64 -5.96
C ARG A 65 -5.55 12.45 -4.46
N LEU A 66 -5.93 11.24 -4.05
CA LEU A 66 -6.06 10.86 -2.64
C LEU A 66 -4.76 11.12 -1.89
N LEU A 67 -3.64 10.55 -2.37
CA LEU A 67 -2.34 10.73 -1.73
C LEU A 67 -1.87 12.18 -1.75
N TYR A 68 -2.16 12.94 -2.83
CA TYR A 68 -1.81 14.35 -2.89
C TYR A 68 -2.43 15.16 -1.74
N HIS A 69 -3.72 14.95 -1.46
CA HIS A 69 -4.40 15.62 -0.35
C HIS A 69 -3.93 15.07 1.00
N ALA A 70 -3.93 13.75 1.17
CA ALA A 70 -3.64 13.13 2.45
C ALA A 70 -2.21 13.43 2.97
N ARG A 71 -1.23 13.57 2.06
CA ARG A 71 0.16 13.95 2.39
C ARG A 71 0.34 15.39 2.86
N GLN A 72 -0.62 16.27 2.56
CA GLN A 72 -0.62 17.65 3.06
C GLN A 72 -1.19 17.72 4.47
N GLU A 73 -2.07 16.78 4.83
CA GLU A 73 -2.77 16.76 6.11
C GLU A 73 -2.13 15.85 7.16
N SER A 74 -1.41 14.80 6.74
CA SER A 74 -0.72 13.88 7.65
C SER A 74 0.74 13.65 7.26
N MET A 75 1.64 13.88 8.22
CA MET A 75 3.08 13.66 8.06
C MET A 75 3.42 12.19 7.83
N ILE A 76 2.65 11.27 8.42
CA ILE A 76 2.86 9.81 8.33
C ILE A 76 2.63 9.31 6.90
N LEU A 77 1.77 9.99 6.14
CA LEU A 77 1.46 9.64 4.76
C LEU A 77 2.50 10.21 3.78
N LYS A 78 3.35 11.16 4.19
CA LYS A 78 4.35 11.80 3.31
C LYS A 78 5.25 10.84 2.53
N PRO A 79 5.68 9.68 3.08
CA PRO A 79 6.51 8.72 2.35
C PRO A 79 5.75 7.89 1.31
N LEU A 80 4.41 7.92 1.27
CA LEU A 80 3.65 7.08 0.34
C LEU A 80 3.69 7.60 -1.09
N ARG A 81 3.85 6.70 -2.07
CA ARG A 81 3.81 7.01 -3.51
C ARG A 81 3.02 5.96 -4.27
N VAL A 82 2.49 6.35 -5.43
CA VAL A 82 1.99 5.42 -6.45
C VAL A 82 3.11 5.16 -7.44
N MET A 83 3.37 3.90 -7.73
CA MET A 83 4.32 3.45 -8.74
C MET A 83 3.57 2.61 -9.78
N ILE A 84 3.88 2.79 -11.07
CA ILE A 84 3.25 2.03 -12.17
C ILE A 84 4.31 1.17 -12.84
N ILE A 85 4.06 -0.12 -13.00
CA ILE A 85 4.91 -1.07 -13.72
C ILE A 85 4.01 -1.94 -14.59
N SER A 86 4.26 -1.98 -15.90
CA SER A 86 3.52 -2.81 -16.86
C SER A 86 1.99 -2.75 -16.66
N ASP A 87 1.46 -1.52 -16.61
CA ASP A 87 0.04 -1.21 -16.38
C ASP A 87 -0.55 -1.58 -15.01
N MET A 88 0.27 -2.10 -14.08
CA MET A 88 -0.13 -2.37 -12.71
C MET A 88 0.25 -1.20 -11.80
N ALA A 89 -0.67 -0.81 -10.91
CA ALA A 89 -0.42 0.21 -9.90
C ALA A 89 0.01 -0.42 -8.58
N TYR A 90 1.00 0.19 -7.94
CA TYR A 90 1.52 -0.20 -6.64
C TYR A 90 1.50 1.00 -5.70
N LEU A 91 1.09 0.76 -4.46
CA LEU A 91 1.25 1.72 -3.38
C LEU A 91 2.52 1.35 -2.60
N ILE A 92 3.42 2.32 -2.43
CA ILE A 92 4.74 2.07 -1.87
C ILE A 92 5.04 2.99 -0.70
N HIS A 93 5.79 2.50 0.27
CA HIS A 93 6.46 3.33 1.26
C HIS A 93 7.91 3.53 0.83
N VAL A 94 8.30 4.75 0.39
CA VAL A 94 9.60 4.94 -0.29
C VAL A 94 10.81 4.51 0.54
N ARG A 95 10.78 4.71 1.86
CA ARG A 95 11.87 4.27 2.74
C ARG A 95 11.90 2.76 2.90
N GLY A 96 10.72 2.17 3.14
CA GLY A 96 10.60 0.72 3.30
C GLY A 96 11.02 -0.01 2.04
N LEU A 97 10.61 0.48 0.87
CA LEU A 97 11.03 -0.08 -0.41
C LEU A 97 12.55 0.04 -0.61
N SER A 98 13.17 1.17 -0.23
CA SER A 98 14.62 1.32 -0.33
C SER A 98 15.39 0.39 0.60
N GLU A 99 14.91 0.20 1.83
CA GLU A 99 15.50 -0.72 2.81
C GLU A 99 15.37 -2.18 2.37
N LEU A 100 14.21 -2.54 1.82
CA LEU A 100 13.95 -3.85 1.23
C LEU A 100 14.89 -4.11 0.04
N ALA A 101 15.01 -3.15 -0.89
CA ALA A 101 15.91 -3.27 -2.04
C ALA A 101 17.38 -3.42 -1.61
N PHE A 102 17.83 -2.59 -0.66
CA PHE A 102 19.18 -2.65 -0.14
C PHE A 102 19.49 -3.99 0.53
N SER A 103 18.59 -4.48 1.40
CA SER A 103 18.73 -5.79 2.06
C SER A 103 18.72 -6.94 1.06
N SER A 104 17.83 -6.88 0.06
CA SER A 104 17.71 -7.90 -0.98
C SER A 104 18.98 -8.04 -1.82
N LEU A 105 19.66 -6.92 -2.11
CA LEU A 105 20.89 -6.89 -2.90
C LEU A 105 22.14 -7.31 -2.11
N GLN A 106 22.12 -7.24 -0.78
CA GLN A 106 23.26 -7.56 0.08
C GLN A 106 23.33 -9.02 0.54
N LEU A 107 22.21 -9.73 0.47
CA LEU A 107 22.12 -11.13 0.87
C LEU A 107 22.27 -12.02 -0.38
N PRO A 108 23.16 -13.03 -0.38
CA PRO A 108 23.07 -14.13 -1.33
C PRO A 108 21.79 -14.91 -1.01
N HIS A 109 20.65 -14.48 -1.56
CA HIS A 109 19.38 -15.14 -1.32
C HIS A 109 19.42 -16.54 -1.93
N GLN A 110 19.52 -17.56 -1.09
CA GLN A 110 19.18 -18.92 -1.48
C GLN A 110 17.66 -18.97 -1.63
N LEU A 111 17.17 -18.70 -2.84
CA LEU A 111 15.76 -18.79 -3.17
C LEU A 111 15.31 -20.24 -3.00
N HIS A 112 14.55 -20.52 -1.94
CA HIS A 112 13.88 -21.79 -1.76
C HIS A 112 12.59 -21.78 -2.57
N LEU A 113 12.69 -22.22 -3.82
CA LEU A 113 11.53 -22.53 -4.64
C LEU A 113 10.92 -23.82 -4.11
N LEU A 114 9.73 -23.71 -3.50
CA LEU A 114 8.93 -24.87 -3.17
C LEU A 114 8.24 -25.32 -4.46
N ASP A 115 8.77 -26.36 -5.09
CA ASP A 115 8.13 -27.00 -6.23
C ASP A 115 6.97 -27.86 -5.71
N THR A 116 5.76 -27.32 -5.85
CA THR A 116 4.50 -27.93 -5.42
C THR A 116 4.16 -29.20 -6.19
N GLU A 117 4.82 -29.48 -7.31
CA GLU A 117 4.70 -30.75 -8.03
C GLU A 117 5.51 -31.86 -7.34
N THR A 118 6.69 -31.52 -6.81
CA THR A 118 7.56 -32.48 -6.11
C THR A 118 7.29 -32.64 -4.62
N ASP A 119 6.73 -31.63 -3.94
CA ASP A 119 6.39 -31.72 -2.51
C ASP A 119 5.01 -31.08 -2.23
N PRO A 120 3.91 -31.77 -2.59
CA PRO A 120 2.57 -31.26 -2.31
C PRO A 120 2.32 -31.22 -0.79
N PRO A 121 1.66 -30.16 -0.28
CA PRO A 121 1.36 -30.06 1.14
C PRO A 121 0.50 -31.26 1.57
N ARG A 122 0.96 -31.96 2.60
CA ARG A 122 0.20 -33.07 3.19
C ARG A 122 -0.96 -32.47 4.00
N LEU A 123 -2.17 -32.64 3.48
CA LEU A 123 -3.43 -32.36 4.20
C LEU A 123 -3.78 -33.52 5.14
#